data_AF-H9FEC2-F1
#
_entry.id   AF-H9FEC2-F1
#
_cell.length_a   1.000
_cell.length_b   1.000
_cell.length_c   1.000
_cell.angle_alpha   90.00
_cell.angle_beta   90.00
_cell.angle_gamma   90.00
#
_symmetry.space_group_name_H-M   'P 1'
#
loop_
_entity.id
_entity.type
_entity.pdbx_description
1 polymer ?
#
loop_
_entity_poly.entity_id
_entity_poly.type
_entity_poly.pdbx_seq_one_letter_code
_entity_poly.pdbx_strand_id
1 'polypeptide(L)' 'ATSGDSFYIRVNLAMEGRAKGELQVHCNEVLHVTDTMFQGCGCWHAHRVNPYTMKDAAAHGTIPNYSGA' A
#
# COMPACT_ATOMS: atom_id res chain seq x y z
N ALA A 1 1.23 -8.80 12.84
CA ALA A 1 0.17 -7.82 13.16
C ALA A 1 0.80 -6.70 13.96
N THR A 2 1.29 -5.67 13.27
CA THR A 2 1.68 -4.41 13.89
C THR A 2 0.42 -3.55 13.95
N SER A 3 0.04 -3.18 15.17
CA SER A 3 -1.20 -2.52 15.52
C SER A 3 -1.11 -1.01 15.26
N GLY A 4 -2.03 -0.47 14.45
CA GLY A 4 -2.33 0.95 14.43
C GLY A 4 -3.34 1.31 13.35
N ASP A 5 -2.91 1.25 12.09
CA ASP A 5 -3.65 1.82 10.98
C ASP A 5 -4.48 0.77 10.26
N SER A 6 -5.72 1.12 9.90
CA SER A 6 -6.53 0.32 9.00
C SER A 6 -7.47 1.26 8.26
N PHE A 7 -7.13 1.54 7.00
CA PHE A 7 -7.96 2.35 6.12
C PHE A 7 -7.71 1.98 4.66
N TYR A 8 -8.63 2.40 3.80
CA TYR A 8 -8.56 2.16 2.38
C TYR A 8 -8.24 3.45 1.63
N ILE A 9 -7.33 3.35 0.66
CA ILE A 9 -7.05 4.44 -0.29
C ILE A 9 -7.27 3.96 -1.71
N ARG A 10 -7.58 4.90 -2.60
CA ARG A 10 -7.56 4.69 -4.05
C ARG A 10 -6.36 5.41 -4.62
N VAL A 11 -5.56 4.68 -5.39
CA VAL A 11 -4.36 5.19 -6.03
C VAL A 11 -4.74 6.02 -7.27
N ASN A 12 -4.20 7.24 -7.39
CA ASN A 12 -4.44 8.11 -8.56
C ASN A 12 -3.32 8.04 -9.62
N LEU A 13 -2.15 7.51 -9.26
CA LEU A 13 -0.95 7.46 -10.11
C LEU A 13 -0.40 6.04 -10.11
N ALA A 14 -0.05 5.52 -11.28
CA ALA A 14 0.63 4.22 -11.34
C ALA A 14 2.06 4.35 -10.77
N MET A 15 2.49 3.36 -10.00
CA MET A 15 3.81 3.32 -9.38
C MET A 15 4.43 1.96 -9.64
N GLU A 16 5.64 1.96 -10.20
CA GLU A 16 6.44 0.75 -10.36
C GLU A 16 7.24 0.51 -9.08
N GLY A 17 7.23 -0.73 -8.57
CA GLY A 17 8.09 -1.11 -7.44
C GLY A 17 9.54 -1.09 -7.89
N ARG A 18 10.30 -0.09 -7.45
CA ARG A 18 11.71 0.14 -7.81
C ARG A 18 12.66 -0.65 -6.90
N ALA A 19 12.25 -0.95 -5.67
CA ALA A 19 13.04 -1.72 -4.71
C ALA A 19 12.37 -3.05 -4.30
N LYS A 20 13.19 -4.00 -3.81
CA LYS A 20 12.70 -5.28 -3.31
C LYS A 20 11.77 -5.06 -2.11
N GLY A 21 10.49 -5.38 -2.27
CA GLY A 21 9.46 -5.21 -1.24
C GLY A 21 8.53 -4.01 -1.47
N GLU A 22 8.78 -3.19 -2.49
CA GLU A 22 7.84 -2.15 -2.91
C GLU A 22 6.65 -2.74 -3.66
N LEU A 23 5.47 -2.21 -3.40
CA LEU A 23 4.24 -2.64 -4.05
C LEU A 23 4.07 -1.91 -5.38
N GLN A 24 4.08 -2.65 -6.49
CA GLN A 24 3.66 -2.12 -7.77
C GLN A 24 2.13 -1.94 -7.77
N VAL A 25 1.69 -0.74 -8.13
CA VAL A 25 0.26 -0.37 -8.14
C VAL A 25 -0.11 0.38 -9.40
N HIS A 26 -1.35 0.18 -9.86
CA HIS A 26 -1.91 0.90 -10.99
C HIS A 26 -2.92 1.97 -10.54
N CYS A 27 -3.15 2.94 -11.42
CA CYS A 27 -4.19 3.94 -11.20
C CYS A 27 -5.56 3.27 -11.01
N ASN A 28 -6.36 3.82 -10.09
CA ASN A 28 -7.66 3.33 -9.62
C ASN A 28 -7.63 2.03 -8.80
N GLU A 29 -6.47 1.49 -8.46
CA GLU A 29 -6.40 0.37 -7.52
C GLU A 29 -6.72 0.82 -6.08
N VAL A 30 -7.40 -0.05 -5.34
CA VAL A 30 -7.71 0.15 -3.92
C VAL A 30 -6.70 -0.62 -3.08
N LEU A 31 -6.11 0.06 -2.11
CA LEU A 31 -5.15 -0.51 -1.18
C LEU A 31 -5.69 -0.45 0.24
N HIS A 32 -5.45 -1.53 1.01
CA HIS A 32 -5.67 -1.58 2.44
C HIS A 32 -4.34 -1.25 3.14
N VAL A 33 -4.27 -0.06 3.74
CA VAL A 33 -3.10 0.41 4.48
C VAL A 33 -3.19 -0.11 5.90
N THR A 34 -2.14 -0.79 6.36
CA THR A 34 -2.09 -1.43 7.68
C THR A 34 -1.03 -0.82 8.61
N ASP A 35 -0.11 -0.02 8.07
CA ASP A 35 0.97 0.61 8.82
C ASP A 35 1.48 1.85 8.08
N THR A 36 1.29 3.05 8.60
CA THR A 36 1.79 4.29 7.97
C THR A 36 3.22 4.67 8.38
N MET A 37 3.81 3.95 9.34
CA MET A 37 5.13 4.19 9.90
C MET A 37 6.05 2.97 9.74
N PHE A 38 5.84 2.20 8.68
CA PHE A 38 6.57 0.97 8.42
C PHE A 38 8.08 1.25 8.36
N GLN A 39 8.85 0.45 9.09
CA GLN A 39 10.31 0.59 9.29
C GLN A 39 10.76 1.94 9.90
N GLY A 40 9.85 2.72 10.50
CA GLY A 40 10.18 4.00 11.16
C GLY A 40 10.53 5.14 10.21
N CYS A 41 10.43 4.93 8.89
CA CYS A 41 10.85 5.88 7.85
C CYS A 41 9.68 6.63 7.19
N GLY A 42 8.44 6.44 7.67
CA GLY A 42 7.25 7.02 7.05
C GLY A 42 6.86 6.36 5.72
N CYS A 43 7.35 5.14 5.46
CA CYS A 43 6.85 4.29 4.38
C CYS A 43 5.53 3.64 4.82
N TRP A 44 4.57 3.51 3.91
CA TRP A 44 3.30 2.88 4.24
C TRP A 44 3.35 1.42 3.80
N HIS A 45 2.91 0.51 4.66
CA HIS A 45 2.69 -0.88 4.32
C HIS A 45 1.22 -1.10 3.92
N ALA A 46 1.02 -1.67 2.75
CA ALA A 46 -0.32 -1.85 2.20
C ALA A 46 -0.48 -3.18 1.45
N HIS A 47 -1.73 -3.63 1.39
CA HIS A 47 -2.17 -4.80 0.65
C HIS A 47 -3.05 -4.35 -0.52
N ARG A 48 -2.90 -4.98 -1.67
CA ARG A 48 -3.81 -4.73 -2.78
C ARG A 48 -5.16 -5.37 -2.50
N VAL A 49 -6.25 -4.63 -2.65
CA VAL A 49 -7.60 -5.17 -2.46
C VAL A 49 -8.13 -5.70 -3.78
N ASN A 50 -8.66 -6.92 -3.77
CA ASN A 50 -9.35 -7.46 -4.92
C ASN A 50 -10.74 -6.79 -5.06
N PRO A 51 -11.07 -6.17 -6.21
CA PRO A 51 -12.30 -5.40 -6.36
C PRO A 51 -13.57 -6.26 -6.33
N TYR A 52 -13.46 -7.58 -6.57
CA TYR A 52 -14.60 -8.49 -6.60
C TYR A 52 -14.81 -9.23 -5.29
N THR A 53 -13.73 -9.57 -4.58
CA THR A 53 -13.81 -10.32 -3.32
C THR A 53 -13.70 -9.45 -2.08
N MET A 54 -13.30 -8.18 -2.24
CA MET A 54 -13.03 -7.22 -1.16
C MET A 54 -12.03 -7.73 -0.11
N LYS A 55 -11.21 -8.71 -0.48
CA LYS A 55 -10.16 -9.28 0.36
C LYS A 55 -8.79 -8.77 -0.07
N ASP A 56 -7.89 -8.72 0.91
CA ASP A 56 -6.48 -8.47 0.67
C ASP A 56 -5.92 -9.58 -0.22
N ALA A 57 -5.33 -9.18 -1.34
CA ALA A 57 -4.61 -10.06 -2.23
C ALA A 57 -3.28 -10.46 -1.61
N ALA A 58 -2.70 -11.56 -2.10
CA ALA A 58 -1.36 -11.99 -1.67
C ALA A 58 -0.28 -10.92 -1.93
N ALA A 59 -0.50 -10.03 -2.89
CA ALA A 59 0.38 -8.91 -3.18
C ALA A 59 0.24 -7.81 -2.12
N HIS A 60 1.33 -7.62 -1.38
CA HIS A 60 1.50 -6.61 -0.34
C HIS A 60 2.93 -6.06 -0.40
N GLY A 61 3.15 -4.88 0.14
CA GLY A 61 4.45 -4.24 0.09
C GLY A 61 4.42 -2.82 0.62
N THR A 62 5.52 -2.11 0.44
CA THR A 62 5.64 -0.71 0.82
C THR A 62 5.26 0.22 -0.31
N ILE A 63 4.52 1.27 0.01
CA ILE A 63 4.25 2.42 -0.85
C ILE A 63 4.84 3.67 -0.18
N PRO A 64 5.35 4.65 -0.95
CA PRO A 64 5.85 5.89 -0.38
C PRO A 64 4.67 6.73 0.17
N ASN A 65 4.93 7.47 1.24
CA ASN A 65 3.99 8.48 1.71
C ASN A 65 4.00 9.69 0.75
N TYR A 66 2.84 10.31 0.54
CA TYR A 66 2.65 11.47 -0.31
C TYR A 66 3.61 12.62 0.02
N SER A 67 3.98 12.80 1.30
CA SER A 67 4.92 13.84 1.72
C SER A 67 6.39 13.58 1.32
N GLY A 68 6.70 12.44 0.71
CA GLY A 68 8.04 12.08 0.20
C GLY A 68 8.04 11.61 -1.26
N ALA A 69 6.94 11.80 -2.00
CA ALA A 69 6.81 11.51 -3.43
C ALA A 69 7.04 12.75 -4.30
#